data_AF-A0A271M5Q2-F1
#
_entry.id   AF-A0A271M5Q2-F1
#
_cell.length_a   1.000
_cell.length_b   1.000
_cell.length_c   1.000
_cell.angle_alpha   90.00
_cell.angle_beta   90.00
_cell.angle_gamma   90.00
#
_symmetry.space_group_name_H-M   'P 1'
#
loop_
_entity.id
_entity.type
_entity.pdbx_description
1 polymer ?
#
loop_
_entity_poly.entity_id
_entity_poly.type
_entity_poly.pdbx_seq_one_letter_code
_entity_poly.pdbx_strand_id
1 'polypeptide(L)'
;MISIDTKQTIEVVEVIYDRITNIISIAEQYGMKEVIVQNLTINVSKDNSKIEYNLNVKKAKFPDYPLFQMKLNEAAYTTDKGEAVTYLKSYSYQGFHIENKEDAKKHFIRFDFEPFKKKYAPVHINAPEQEWGDHLTYPDSTNLDISKMSFPIAVEVFHRYAKDKNDYPVNEKTNMHYVEIFENGGKDNERIEVKL
;
A
#
# COMPACT_ATOMS: atom_id res chain seq x y z
N MET A 1 -11.89 9.95 28.26
CA MET A 1 -12.46 9.22 27.10
C MET A 1 -11.80 9.80 25.86
N ILE A 2 -10.98 9.05 25.13
CA ILE A 2 -10.23 9.60 23.99
C ILE A 2 -11.21 9.83 22.83
N SER A 3 -11.31 11.08 22.38
CA SER A 3 -12.00 11.46 21.15
C SER A 3 -11.18 10.96 19.97
N ILE A 4 -11.50 9.77 19.47
CA ILE A 4 -10.92 9.26 18.23
C ILE A 4 -11.56 10.06 17.10
N ASP A 5 -10.77 10.92 16.46
CA ASP A 5 -11.23 11.70 15.33
C ASP A 5 -11.49 10.78 14.13
N THR A 6 -12.76 10.49 13.86
CA THR A 6 -13.20 9.59 12.78
C THR A 6 -13.09 10.23 11.39
N LYS A 7 -12.26 11.26 11.23
CA LYS A 7 -11.95 11.93 9.96
C LYS A 7 -10.47 11.88 9.58
N GLN A 8 -9.64 11.17 10.33
CA GLN A 8 -8.23 11.00 9.98
C GLN A 8 -8.10 10.36 8.58
N THR A 9 -7.38 11.06 7.73
CA THR A 9 -7.02 10.67 6.36
C THR A 9 -5.53 10.96 6.18
N ILE A 10 -4.92 10.35 5.17
CA ILE A 10 -3.58 10.75 4.73
C ILE A 10 -3.73 11.52 3.42
N GLU A 11 -3.11 12.69 3.37
CA GLU A 11 -3.00 13.49 2.16
C GLU A 11 -1.93 12.89 1.24
N VAL A 12 -2.28 12.65 -0.02
CA VAL A 12 -1.38 12.14 -1.05
C VAL A 12 -1.30 13.17 -2.17
N VAL A 13 -0.08 13.59 -2.50
CA VAL A 13 0.23 14.53 -3.59
C VAL A 13 0.19 13.78 -4.94
N GLU A 14 -0.93 13.12 -5.22
CA GLU A 14 -1.24 12.33 -6.41
C GLU A 14 -2.70 12.58 -6.78
N VAL A 15 -3.00 12.76 -8.07
CA VAL A 15 -4.37 12.91 -8.56
C VAL A 15 -5.08 11.54 -8.52
N ILE A 16 -6.35 11.51 -8.13
CA ILE A 16 -7.07 10.25 -7.90
C ILE A 16 -7.17 9.37 -9.17
N TYR A 17 -7.25 9.99 -10.35
CA TYR A 17 -7.24 9.28 -11.62
C TYR A 17 -5.87 8.69 -11.96
N ASP A 18 -4.78 9.39 -11.65
CA ASP A 18 -3.42 8.87 -11.82
C ASP A 18 -3.22 7.68 -10.89
N ARG A 19 -3.67 7.77 -9.64
CA ARG A 19 -3.62 6.66 -8.68
C ARG A 19 -4.37 5.42 -9.13
N ILE A 20 -5.59 5.59 -9.65
CA ILE A 20 -6.38 4.51 -10.26
C ILE A 20 -5.64 3.90 -11.46
N THR A 21 -5.02 4.74 -12.30
CA THR A 21 -4.25 4.31 -13.48
C THR A 21 -3.00 3.53 -13.05
N ASN A 22 -2.28 3.99 -12.03
CA ASN A 22 -1.11 3.34 -11.45
C ASN A 22 -1.46 1.98 -10.83
N ILE A 23 -2.60 1.86 -10.13
CA ILE A 23 -3.13 0.57 -9.65
C ILE A 23 -3.32 -0.41 -10.81
N ILE A 24 -3.95 0.02 -11.91
CA ILE A 24 -4.22 -0.84 -13.06
C ILE A 24 -2.93 -1.21 -13.81
N SER A 25 -2.01 -0.26 -13.97
CA SER A 25 -0.72 -0.45 -14.65
C SER A 25 0.17 -1.47 -13.93
N ILE A 26 0.34 -1.32 -12.60
CA ILE A 26 1.10 -2.28 -11.79
C ILE A 26 0.40 -3.64 -11.75
N ALA A 27 -0.94 -3.68 -11.71
CA ALA A 27 -1.68 -4.92 -11.81
C ALA A 27 -1.45 -5.62 -13.17
N GLU A 28 -1.30 -4.89 -14.26
CA GLU A 28 -0.96 -5.44 -15.58
C GLU A 28 0.47 -5.98 -15.63
N GLN A 29 1.45 -5.21 -15.16
CA GLN A 29 2.86 -5.60 -15.07
C GLN A 29 3.06 -6.94 -14.34
N TYR A 30 2.29 -7.19 -13.29
CA TYR A 30 2.39 -8.40 -12.46
C TYR A 30 1.31 -9.46 -12.77
N GLY A 31 0.60 -9.36 -13.91
CA GLY A 31 -0.37 -10.37 -14.35
C GLY A 31 -1.62 -10.52 -13.48
N MET A 32 -1.97 -9.48 -12.72
CA MET A 32 -3.12 -9.41 -11.79
C MET A 32 -4.28 -8.54 -12.29
N LYS A 33 -4.16 -7.89 -13.45
CA LYS A 33 -5.13 -6.90 -13.99
C LYS A 33 -6.59 -7.31 -13.85
N GLU A 34 -6.93 -8.55 -14.23
CA GLU A 34 -8.31 -9.06 -14.15
C GLU A 34 -8.85 -9.07 -12.71
N VAL A 35 -8.12 -9.68 -11.76
CA VAL A 35 -8.56 -9.75 -10.36
C VAL A 35 -8.62 -8.37 -9.70
N ILE A 36 -7.74 -7.44 -10.07
CA ILE A 36 -7.78 -6.06 -9.55
C ILE A 36 -8.99 -5.31 -10.10
N VAL A 37 -9.23 -5.32 -11.42
CA VAL A 37 -10.37 -4.64 -12.04
C VAL A 37 -11.71 -5.19 -11.53
N GLN A 38 -11.84 -6.50 -11.34
CA GLN A 38 -13.05 -7.13 -10.78
C GLN A 38 -13.35 -6.73 -9.32
N ASN A 39 -12.36 -6.22 -8.58
CA ASN A 39 -12.46 -5.87 -7.16
C ASN A 39 -12.23 -4.36 -6.89
N LEU A 40 -12.17 -3.53 -7.94
CA LEU A 40 -12.03 -2.09 -7.87
C LEU A 40 -13.37 -1.41 -8.23
N THR A 41 -14.00 -0.78 -7.24
CA THR A 41 -15.21 0.02 -7.42
C THR A 41 -14.85 1.51 -7.44
N ILE A 42 -15.26 2.23 -8.48
CA ILE A 42 -15.08 3.68 -8.62
C ILE A 42 -16.46 4.34 -8.61
N ASN A 43 -16.68 5.30 -7.70
CA ASN A 43 -17.90 6.11 -7.64
C ASN A 43 -17.55 7.57 -7.95
N VAL A 44 -18.34 8.20 -8.82
CA VAL A 44 -18.27 9.65 -9.11
C VAL A 44 -19.60 10.29 -8.71
N SER A 45 -19.56 11.43 -8.04
CA SER A 45 -20.78 12.17 -7.68
C SER A 45 -21.45 12.79 -8.92
N LYS A 46 -22.76 13.04 -8.86
CA LYS A 46 -23.55 13.53 -10.02
C LYS A 46 -23.09 14.87 -10.59
N ASP A 47 -22.40 15.66 -9.77
CA ASP A 47 -21.84 16.98 -10.04
C ASP A 47 -20.32 16.93 -10.32
N ASN A 48 -19.71 15.74 -10.35
CA ASN A 48 -18.27 15.48 -10.50
C ASN A 48 -17.38 16.20 -9.46
N SER A 49 -17.93 16.67 -8.33
CA SER A 49 -17.18 17.31 -7.25
C SER A 49 -16.45 16.32 -6.34
N LYS A 50 -16.87 15.05 -6.35
CA LYS A 50 -16.29 13.98 -5.55
C LYS A 50 -16.07 12.73 -6.39
N ILE A 51 -14.86 12.21 -6.33
CA ILE A 51 -14.51 10.89 -6.83
C ILE A 51 -14.06 10.07 -5.63
N GLU A 52 -14.44 8.81 -5.55
CA GLU A 52 -13.89 7.85 -4.60
C GLU A 52 -13.69 6.49 -5.28
N TYR A 53 -12.68 5.75 -4.82
CA TYR A 53 -12.56 4.34 -5.17
C TYR A 53 -12.38 3.48 -3.92
N ASN A 54 -12.76 2.22 -4.06
CA ASN A 54 -12.56 1.17 -3.07
C ASN A 54 -12.03 -0.07 -3.78
N LEU A 55 -10.85 -0.52 -3.39
CA LEU A 55 -10.25 -1.80 -3.77
C LEU A 55 -10.45 -2.80 -2.61
N ASN A 56 -10.97 -4.00 -2.90
CA ASN A 56 -11.20 -5.04 -1.89
C ASN A 56 -10.88 -6.44 -2.43
N VAL A 57 -9.59 -6.75 -2.54
CA VAL A 57 -9.09 -8.01 -3.06
C VAL A 57 -8.87 -8.98 -1.90
N LYS A 58 -9.76 -9.96 -1.75
CA LYS A 58 -9.65 -11.00 -0.70
C LYS A 58 -8.60 -12.07 -0.98
N LYS A 59 -8.20 -12.22 -2.24
CA LYS A 59 -7.23 -13.22 -2.72
C LYS A 59 -6.73 -12.83 -4.11
N ALA A 60 -5.49 -12.35 -4.18
CA ALA A 60 -4.69 -12.31 -5.40
C ALA A 60 -3.44 -13.19 -5.23
N LYS A 61 -2.78 -13.49 -6.35
CA LYS A 61 -1.50 -14.19 -6.44
C LYS A 61 -0.74 -13.65 -7.64
N PHE A 62 0.58 -13.69 -7.58
CA PHE A 62 1.39 -13.55 -8.78
C PHE A 62 1.29 -14.85 -9.61
N PRO A 63 1.20 -14.78 -10.95
CA PRO A 63 1.27 -15.97 -11.80
C PRO A 63 2.53 -16.81 -11.54
N ASP A 64 3.67 -16.12 -11.38
CA ASP A 64 5.00 -16.73 -11.22
C ASP A 64 5.25 -17.26 -9.79
N TYR A 65 4.50 -16.77 -8.80
CA TYR A 65 4.58 -17.19 -7.40
C TYR A 65 3.22 -17.70 -6.88
N PRO A 66 2.73 -18.84 -7.38
CA PRO A 66 1.41 -19.37 -7.03
C PRO A 66 1.32 -19.87 -5.57
N LEU A 67 2.44 -19.97 -4.84
CA LEU A 67 2.49 -20.26 -3.41
C LEU A 67 2.52 -19.00 -2.53
N PHE A 68 2.52 -17.81 -3.13
CA PHE A 68 2.30 -16.55 -2.46
C PHE A 68 0.86 -16.09 -2.63
N GLN A 69 0.23 -15.57 -1.57
CA GLN A 69 -1.13 -15.04 -1.61
C GLN A 69 -1.19 -13.63 -1.00
N MET A 70 -1.94 -12.75 -1.66
CA MET A 70 -2.16 -11.37 -1.25
C MET A 70 -3.62 -11.11 -0.89
N LYS A 71 -3.83 -10.17 0.03
CA LYS A 71 -5.06 -9.42 0.25
C LYS A 71 -4.73 -7.94 0.11
N LEU A 72 -5.51 -7.20 -0.67
CA LEU A 72 -5.20 -5.81 -1.03
C LEU A 72 -6.47 -4.99 -0.83
N ASN A 73 -6.49 -4.14 0.19
CA ASN A 73 -7.63 -3.29 0.52
C ASN A 73 -7.17 -1.84 0.54
N GLU A 74 -7.90 -0.96 -0.14
CA GLU A 74 -7.58 0.46 -0.20
C GLU A 74 -8.85 1.25 -0.45
N ALA A 75 -9.03 2.37 0.25
CA ALA A 75 -10.14 3.29 0.02
C ALA A 75 -9.61 4.73 0.03
N ALA A 76 -9.90 5.47 -1.03
CA ALA A 76 -9.49 6.87 -1.18
C ALA A 76 -10.60 7.72 -1.81
N TYR A 77 -10.46 9.04 -1.72
CA TYR A 77 -11.36 10.00 -2.33
C TYR A 77 -10.68 11.34 -2.60
N THR A 78 -11.31 12.17 -3.43
CA THR A 78 -11.09 13.62 -3.48
C THR A 78 -12.44 14.34 -3.39
N THR A 79 -12.43 15.57 -2.90
CA THR A 79 -13.60 16.48 -2.80
C THR A 79 -13.45 17.74 -3.63
N ASP A 80 -12.45 17.78 -4.51
CA ASP A 80 -12.32 18.81 -5.53
C ASP A 80 -12.39 18.19 -6.93
N LYS A 81 -12.52 19.01 -7.97
CA LYS A 81 -12.91 18.61 -9.35
C LYS A 81 -11.83 17.81 -10.11
N GLY A 82 -11.37 16.68 -9.59
CA GLY A 82 -10.41 15.79 -10.25
C GLY A 82 -8.97 16.32 -10.32
N GLU A 83 -8.72 17.59 -10.00
CA GLU A 83 -7.38 18.21 -10.03
C GLU A 83 -6.69 18.25 -8.66
N ALA A 84 -7.42 18.06 -7.55
CA ALA A 84 -6.85 18.09 -6.21
C ALA A 84 -6.60 16.69 -5.63
N VAL A 85 -5.38 16.53 -5.10
CA VAL A 85 -5.02 15.84 -3.85
C VAL A 85 -5.92 14.67 -3.45
N THR A 86 -5.39 13.46 -3.56
CA THR A 86 -6.06 12.25 -3.09
C THR A 86 -5.95 12.11 -1.58
N TYR A 87 -7.09 11.87 -0.91
CA TYR A 87 -7.15 11.56 0.51
C TYR A 87 -7.37 10.06 0.70
N LEU A 88 -6.38 9.36 1.27
CA LEU A 88 -6.53 7.98 1.72
C LEU A 88 -7.41 7.95 2.97
N LYS A 89 -8.49 7.15 2.94
CA LYS A 89 -9.35 6.85 4.10
C LYS A 89 -8.76 5.71 4.94
N SER A 90 -8.24 4.70 4.26
CA SER A 90 -7.69 3.48 4.86
C SER A 90 -7.01 2.61 3.81
N TYR A 91 -6.01 1.83 4.22
CA TYR A 91 -5.56 0.67 3.46
C TYR A 91 -5.21 -0.50 4.38
N SER A 92 -5.21 -1.71 3.83
CA SER A 92 -4.66 -2.90 4.46
C SER A 92 -4.17 -3.85 3.37
N TYR A 93 -2.85 -3.91 3.19
CA TYR A 93 -2.19 -4.83 2.27
C TYR A 93 -1.54 -5.95 3.08
N GLN A 94 -1.81 -7.20 2.73
CA GLN A 94 -1.23 -8.38 3.39
C GLN A 94 -0.73 -9.38 2.34
N GLY A 95 0.55 -9.74 2.39
CA GLY A 95 1.15 -10.80 1.59
C GLY A 95 1.64 -11.95 2.48
N PHE A 96 1.47 -13.20 2.06
CA PHE A 96 1.89 -14.38 2.83
C PHE A 96 2.14 -15.62 1.98
N HIS A 97 3.11 -16.43 2.42
CA HIS A 97 3.42 -17.74 1.82
C HIS A 97 2.45 -18.81 2.32
N ILE A 98 1.75 -19.50 1.41
CA ILE A 98 0.71 -20.50 1.73
C ILE A 98 1.21 -21.95 1.75
N GLU A 99 2.48 -22.18 1.41
CA GLU A 99 3.15 -23.48 1.50
C GLU A 99 3.20 -24.01 2.95
N ASN A 100 3.45 -23.13 3.92
CA ASN A 100 3.48 -23.45 5.35
C ASN A 100 2.07 -23.37 5.96
N LYS A 101 1.19 -24.32 5.61
CA LYS A 101 -0.22 -24.32 6.05
C LYS A 101 -0.43 -24.24 7.57
N GLU A 102 0.49 -24.81 8.35
CA GLU A 102 0.44 -24.78 9.82
C GLU A 102 1.01 -23.48 10.41
N ASP A 103 1.75 -22.69 9.61
CA ASP A 103 2.55 -21.57 10.09
C ASP A 103 2.51 -20.32 9.18
N ALA A 104 1.44 -20.15 8.39
CA ALA A 104 1.25 -18.98 7.53
C ALA A 104 1.20 -17.63 8.30
N LYS A 105 1.16 -17.68 9.64
CA LYS A 105 1.29 -16.54 10.55
C LYS A 105 2.75 -16.17 10.88
N LYS A 106 3.75 -16.96 10.47
CA LYS A 106 5.18 -16.63 10.60
C LYS A 106 5.85 -16.27 9.27
N HIS A 107 5.15 -16.29 8.15
CA HIS A 107 5.69 -15.90 6.84
C HIS A 107 4.72 -14.96 6.12
N PHE A 108 4.53 -13.77 6.70
CA PHE A 108 3.63 -12.74 6.19
C PHE A 108 4.21 -11.34 6.38
N ILE A 109 3.81 -10.41 5.53
CA ILE A 109 4.04 -8.97 5.69
C ILE A 109 2.68 -8.29 5.56
N ARG A 110 2.37 -7.34 6.44
CA ARG A 110 1.13 -6.55 6.40
C ARG A 110 1.38 -5.08 6.73
N PHE A 111 0.88 -4.19 5.87
CA PHE A 111 0.89 -2.74 6.08
C PHE A 111 -0.55 -2.25 6.24
N ASP A 112 -0.80 -1.45 7.28
CA ASP A 112 -2.15 -1.01 7.64
C ASP A 112 -2.21 0.49 7.96
N PHE A 113 -3.19 1.17 7.36
CA PHE A 113 -3.74 2.44 7.83
C PHE A 113 -5.23 2.26 8.08
N GLU A 114 -5.61 2.14 9.34
CA GLU A 114 -6.96 1.80 9.78
C GLU A 114 -7.39 2.71 10.96
N PRO A 115 -7.48 4.05 10.76
CA PRO A 115 -7.65 5.03 11.84
C PRO A 115 -8.94 4.85 12.68
N PHE A 116 -9.91 4.13 12.14
CA PHE A 116 -11.17 3.80 12.81
C PHE A 116 -11.04 2.68 13.87
N LYS A 117 -9.93 1.92 13.90
CA LYS A 117 -9.75 0.76 14.79
C LYS A 117 -9.17 1.14 16.16
N LYS A 118 -10.06 1.25 17.15
CA LYS A 118 -9.74 1.64 18.55
C LYS A 118 -8.70 0.80 19.32
N LYS A 119 -8.24 -0.34 18.78
CA LYS A 119 -7.37 -1.31 19.49
C LYS A 119 -5.89 -1.23 19.09
N TYR A 120 -5.55 -0.52 18.03
CA TYR A 120 -4.21 -0.49 17.44
C TYR A 120 -3.84 0.94 17.05
N ALA A 121 -2.56 1.18 16.75
CA ALA A 121 -2.14 2.45 16.17
C ALA A 121 -2.84 2.67 14.81
N PRO A 122 -3.24 3.92 14.46
CA PRO A 122 -3.87 4.22 13.18
C PRO A 122 -3.08 3.73 11.97
N VAL A 123 -1.75 3.79 12.05
CA VAL A 123 -0.78 3.28 11.08
C VAL A 123 0.07 2.23 11.79
N HIS A 124 0.23 1.04 11.20
CA HIS A 124 1.12 0.00 11.74
C HIS A 124 1.57 -1.00 10.67
N ILE A 125 2.60 -1.78 11.02
CA ILE A 125 3.14 -2.89 10.25
C ILE A 125 3.08 -4.15 11.10
N ASN A 126 2.64 -5.27 10.52
CA ASN A 126 2.65 -6.58 11.18
C ASN A 126 3.51 -7.54 10.35
N ALA A 127 4.47 -8.20 10.99
CA ALA A 127 5.41 -9.14 10.40
C ALA A 127 5.87 -10.16 11.48
N PRO A 128 6.68 -11.18 11.15
CA PRO A 128 7.10 -12.20 12.11
C PRO A 128 8.10 -11.63 13.11
N GLU A 129 7.69 -11.49 14.38
CA GLU A 129 8.48 -10.89 15.46
C GLU A 129 9.91 -11.43 15.57
N GLN A 130 10.08 -12.75 15.38
CA GLN A 130 11.38 -13.44 15.47
C GLN A 130 12.38 -13.00 14.40
N GLU A 131 11.92 -12.40 13.31
CA GLU A 131 12.71 -11.96 12.16
C GLU A 131 12.70 -10.42 12.01
N TRP A 132 11.67 -9.73 12.54
CA TRP A 132 11.41 -8.30 12.33
C TRP A 132 11.43 -7.42 13.61
N GLY A 133 11.39 -8.01 14.80
CA GLY A 133 11.29 -7.28 16.07
C GLY A 133 9.85 -6.95 16.51
N ASP A 134 9.73 -6.07 17.50
CA ASP A 134 8.43 -5.73 18.13
C ASP A 134 7.50 -5.01 17.14
N HIS A 135 6.25 -5.48 17.14
CA HIS A 135 5.25 -5.37 16.08
C HIS A 135 4.18 -4.29 16.39
N LEU A 136 4.43 -3.48 17.43
CA LEU A 136 3.47 -2.47 17.94
C LEU A 136 4.03 -1.04 17.96
N THR A 137 5.30 -0.84 17.64
CA THR A 137 5.98 0.46 17.70
C THR A 137 6.90 0.66 16.51
N TYR A 138 6.82 1.84 15.89
CA TYR A 138 7.73 2.28 14.85
C TYR A 138 9.18 2.11 15.33
N PRO A 139 10.07 1.44 14.57
CA PRO A 139 11.49 1.67 14.70
C PRO A 139 11.79 3.15 14.39
N ASP A 140 12.49 3.87 15.26
CA ASP A 140 12.90 5.27 14.98
C ASP A 140 13.82 5.40 13.73
N SER A 141 14.26 4.27 13.17
CA SER A 141 15.14 4.14 12.00
C SER A 141 14.47 3.55 10.74
N THR A 142 13.14 3.37 10.69
CA THR A 142 12.48 3.00 9.43
C THR A 142 12.33 4.21 8.50
N ASN A 143 12.97 4.15 7.32
CA ASN A 143 12.73 5.08 6.21
C ASN A 143 11.43 4.77 5.45
N LEU A 144 10.77 3.64 5.73
CA LEU A 144 9.49 3.29 5.14
C LEU A 144 8.42 4.16 5.82
N ASP A 145 8.12 5.29 5.18
CA ASP A 145 7.01 6.15 5.56
C ASP A 145 5.70 5.43 5.22
N ILE A 146 5.18 4.67 6.20
CA ILE A 146 3.96 3.89 6.02
C ILE A 146 2.79 4.82 5.66
N SER A 147 2.82 6.12 6.00
CA SER A 147 1.78 7.06 5.55
C SER A 147 1.75 7.22 4.01
N LYS A 148 2.91 7.08 3.34
CA LYS A 148 3.03 7.09 1.87
C LYS A 148 2.79 5.74 1.20
N MET A 149 2.45 4.68 1.96
CA MET A 149 2.22 3.35 1.40
C MET A 149 1.05 3.36 0.38
N SER A 150 1.25 2.67 -0.74
CA SER A 150 0.31 2.59 -1.85
C SER A 150 0.23 1.18 -2.40
N PHE A 151 -0.82 0.86 -3.16
CA PHE A 151 -0.92 -0.41 -3.87
C PHE A 151 0.31 -0.72 -4.74
N PRO A 152 0.85 0.21 -5.57
CA PRO A 152 2.12 0.01 -6.27
C PRO A 152 3.26 -0.46 -5.36
N ILE A 153 3.51 0.25 -4.25
CA ILE A 153 4.60 -0.06 -3.31
C ILE A 153 4.38 -1.43 -2.67
N ALA A 154 3.16 -1.69 -2.18
CA ALA A 154 2.84 -2.95 -1.52
C ALA A 154 2.99 -4.14 -2.47
N VAL A 155 2.56 -4.01 -3.73
CA VAL A 155 2.68 -5.08 -4.74
C VAL A 155 4.13 -5.35 -5.10
N GLU A 156 4.98 -4.34 -5.28
CA GLU A 156 6.40 -4.56 -5.60
C GLU A 156 7.15 -5.23 -4.44
N VAL A 157 6.93 -4.75 -3.21
CA VAL A 157 7.48 -5.39 -1.99
C VAL A 157 6.99 -6.83 -1.86
N PHE A 158 5.71 -7.09 -2.12
CA PHE A 158 5.16 -8.44 -2.10
C PHE A 158 5.70 -9.33 -3.22
N HIS A 159 5.99 -8.80 -4.40
CA HIS A 159 6.59 -9.56 -5.50
C HIS A 159 8.03 -10.00 -5.17
N ARG A 160 8.81 -9.10 -4.56
CA ARG A 160 10.13 -9.40 -4.02
C ARG A 160 10.09 -10.48 -2.93
N TYR A 161 9.25 -10.27 -1.92
CA TYR A 161 9.07 -11.22 -0.81
C TYR A 161 8.47 -12.58 -1.25
N ALA A 162 7.74 -12.61 -2.37
CA ALA A 162 7.25 -13.83 -3.00
C ALA A 162 8.35 -14.62 -3.72
N LYS A 163 9.32 -13.90 -4.32
CA LYS A 163 10.50 -14.47 -5.00
C LYS A 163 11.52 -15.04 -4.01
N ASP A 164 11.80 -14.30 -2.95
CA ASP A 164 12.67 -14.72 -1.86
C ASP A 164 12.02 -14.35 -0.53
N LYS A 165 11.70 -15.38 0.27
CA LYS A 165 11.09 -15.23 1.58
C LYS A 165 12.00 -14.59 2.63
N ASN A 166 13.27 -14.35 2.31
CA ASN A 166 14.20 -13.58 3.14
C ASN A 166 14.40 -12.13 2.59
N ASP A 167 13.79 -11.79 1.45
CA ASP A 167 13.86 -10.45 0.85
C ASP A 167 12.74 -9.56 1.42
N TYR A 168 12.96 -9.10 2.64
CA TYR A 168 12.07 -8.19 3.37
C TYR A 168 12.28 -6.71 2.93
N PRO A 169 11.56 -5.73 3.52
CA PRO A 169 11.78 -4.28 3.29
C PRO A 169 12.31 -3.46 4.52
N VAL A 170 13.56 -2.93 4.54
CA VAL A 170 14.01 -1.67 5.23
C VAL A 170 15.39 -1.07 4.74
N ASN A 171 16.52 -0.97 5.50
CA ASN A 171 17.82 -0.31 5.06
C ASN A 171 19.18 -0.81 5.68
N GLU A 172 20.18 -1.28 4.89
CA GLU A 172 21.25 -2.20 5.36
C GLU A 172 22.49 -1.60 6.04
N LYS A 173 22.58 -0.26 6.17
CA LYS A 173 23.57 0.34 7.10
C LYS A 173 23.31 -0.02 8.57
N THR A 174 22.09 -0.46 8.87
CA THR A 174 21.63 -1.04 10.15
C THR A 174 21.02 -2.45 9.96
N ASN A 175 21.34 -3.13 8.85
CA ASN A 175 20.92 -4.51 8.47
C ASN A 175 19.42 -4.77 8.11
N MET A 176 18.93 -4.29 6.96
CA MET A 176 17.55 -4.38 6.43
C MET A 176 17.55 -3.88 4.93
N HIS A 177 16.50 -3.92 4.07
CA HIS A 177 16.70 -3.72 2.59
C HIS A 177 15.55 -3.00 1.78
N TYR A 178 15.79 -2.05 0.84
CA TYR A 178 14.87 -0.95 0.39
C TYR A 178 13.98 -1.18 -0.87
N VAL A 179 12.86 -0.43 -1.06
CA VAL A 179 12.48 0.23 -2.36
C VAL A 179 11.77 1.57 -2.10
N GLU A 180 12.25 2.65 -2.70
CA GLU A 180 11.54 3.94 -2.85
C GLU A 180 11.05 4.02 -4.30
N ILE A 181 9.73 4.16 -4.48
CA ILE A 181 9.06 3.99 -5.79
C ILE A 181 8.56 5.34 -6.35
N PHE A 182 8.92 6.46 -5.69
CA PHE A 182 8.57 7.81 -6.15
C PHE A 182 9.70 8.82 -5.85
N GLU A 183 10.60 9.05 -6.80
CA GLU A 183 11.54 10.18 -6.76
C GLU A 183 10.83 11.56 -6.81
N ASN A 184 9.53 11.60 -7.13
CA ASN A 184 8.72 12.84 -7.16
C ASN A 184 7.39 12.71 -6.41
N GLY A 185 7.42 12.11 -5.20
CA GLY A 185 6.32 12.13 -4.24
C GLY A 185 6.09 13.50 -3.57
N GLY A 186 6.00 14.56 -4.38
CA GLY A 186 5.62 15.92 -3.97
C GLY A 186 6.69 16.76 -3.27
N LYS A 187 7.47 17.52 -4.06
CA LYS A 187 7.96 18.87 -3.71
C LYS A 187 8.52 19.65 -4.92
N ASP A 188 7.98 20.85 -5.09
CA ASP A 188 8.58 22.04 -5.71
C ASP A 188 9.15 21.98 -7.16
N ASN A 189 8.29 22.31 -8.13
CA ASN A 189 8.50 23.35 -9.15
C ASN A 189 9.73 23.37 -10.12
N GLU A 190 10.54 22.31 -10.26
CA GLU A 190 11.65 22.32 -11.24
C GLU A 190 11.33 21.65 -12.59
N ARG A 191 11.35 22.45 -13.66
CA ARG A 191 11.37 21.96 -15.05
C ARG A 191 12.75 21.42 -15.40
N ILE A 192 12.84 20.15 -15.79
CA ILE A 192 14.06 19.57 -16.36
C ILE A 192 13.90 19.47 -17.88
N GLU A 193 14.66 20.28 -18.63
CA GLU A 193 14.85 20.08 -20.06
C GLU A 193 15.86 18.94 -20.29
N VAL A 194 15.45 17.88 -20.98
CA VAL A 194 16.36 16.82 -21.43
C VAL A 194 16.97 17.22 -22.77
N LYS A 195 18.29 17.39 -22.80
CA LYS A 195 19.06 17.36 -24.06
C LYS A 195 19.52 15.93 -24.34
N LEU A 196 19.34 15.53 -25.60
CA LEU A 196 19.68 14.22 -26.16
C LEU A 196 21.18 13.92 -26.08
#